data_AF-A0A6J4T9T8-F1
#
_entry.id   AF-A0A6J4T9T8-F1
#
_cell.length_a   1.000
_cell.length_b   1.000
_cell.length_c   1.000
_cell.angle_alpha   90.00
_cell.angle_beta   90.00
_cell.angle_gamma   90.00
#
_symmetry.space_group_name_H-M   'P 1'
#
loop_
_entity.id
_entity.type
_entity.pdbx_description
1 polymer ?
#
loop_
_entity_poly.entity_id
_entity_poly.type
_entity_poly.pdbx_seq_one_letter_code
_entity_poly.pdbx_strand_id
1 'polypeptide(L)'
;MTERLVIALPAVVEPGRADAHWWRVANGAVLEAGADTGWLGHAAPADGTAGLPLVALAPAALARLVFGEPVGSTERQVAAVARSAALEDSLAAPETLHAVSVVKLLGEGRNPELRRTVTAVVANSAMLEWLEWLKGHGADPEAIVPAGLLLPHSDRWTAATVGAEAIAGRGDLVFPHEPALTAALAGAEEVEELTSIEVERRLALLADLPPLNLRTGLFARRRLFLLDWARVRELAALAAAIPLIGLLVVLVTIIRLNADSDRLESEAAALASRALGRPVTVETAGTEVEARLAQGSGSESPFTPVAALYQQLQLTPGAAASTLSWRADGTLATSLAAPRAEDLNRILIALQGAGYKVTAVPRQGPDGRAVADVTVRSGP
;
A
#
# COMPACT_ATOMS: atom_id res chain seq x y z
N MET A 1 -22.57 -13.67 13.56
CA MET A 1 -22.80 -14.22 14.90
C MET A 1 -21.51 -14.94 15.27
N THR A 2 -20.82 -14.50 16.31
CA THR A 2 -19.46 -14.99 16.59
C THR A 2 -19.52 -15.93 17.77
N GLU A 3 -19.61 -17.22 17.49
CA GLU A 3 -19.45 -18.27 18.50
C GLU A 3 -17.96 -18.41 18.81
N ARG A 4 -17.62 -18.57 20.09
CA ARG A 4 -16.24 -18.65 20.58
C ARG A 4 -16.12 -19.73 21.64
N LEU A 5 -14.95 -20.33 21.71
CA LEU A 5 -14.59 -21.27 22.77
C LEU A 5 -13.68 -20.56 23.75
N VAL A 6 -14.02 -20.61 25.03
CA VAL A 6 -13.18 -20.13 26.13
C VAL A 6 -12.62 -21.33 26.88
N ILE A 7 -11.33 -21.33 27.22
CA ILE A 7 -10.67 -22.40 27.98
C ILE A 7 -9.89 -21.80 29.15
N ALA A 8 -9.97 -22.41 30.33
CA ALA A 8 -9.07 -22.10 31.44
C ALA A 8 -7.76 -22.88 31.26
N LEU A 9 -6.64 -22.16 31.18
CA LEU A 9 -5.33 -22.80 31.10
C LEU A 9 -4.95 -23.37 32.46
N PRO A 10 -4.33 -24.55 32.49
CA PRO A 10 -3.90 -25.15 33.74
C PRO A 10 -2.74 -24.36 34.33
N ALA A 11 -2.71 -24.23 35.66
CA ALA A 11 -1.57 -23.66 36.39
C ALA A 11 -0.33 -24.56 36.32
N VAL A 12 -0.54 -25.88 36.20
CA VAL A 12 0.52 -26.87 36.00
C VAL A 12 0.17 -27.68 34.76
N VAL A 13 1.01 -27.58 33.74
CA VAL A 13 0.83 -28.31 32.48
C VAL A 13 1.34 -29.74 32.65
N GLU A 14 0.44 -30.71 32.60
CA GLU A 14 0.79 -32.14 32.61
C GLU A 14 0.83 -32.69 31.17
N PRO A 15 1.97 -33.26 30.72
CA PRO A 15 2.07 -33.84 29.38
C PRO A 15 1.05 -34.97 29.18
N GLY A 16 0.26 -34.89 28.10
CA GLY A 16 -0.73 -35.90 27.74
C GLY A 16 -2.09 -35.78 28.45
N ARG A 17 -2.23 -34.86 29.43
CA ARG A 17 -3.52 -34.52 30.00
C ARG A 17 -4.15 -33.38 29.22
N ALA A 18 -5.32 -33.64 28.65
CA ALA A 18 -6.08 -32.67 27.86
C ALA A 18 -7.26 -32.05 28.64
N ASP A 19 -7.56 -32.52 29.85
CA ASP A 19 -8.70 -32.01 30.62
C ASP A 19 -8.52 -30.53 30.95
N ALA A 20 -9.53 -29.73 30.62
CA ALA A 20 -9.56 -28.33 31.00
C ALA A 20 -11.00 -27.88 31.22
N HIS A 21 -11.17 -26.81 31.99
CA HIS A 21 -12.46 -26.14 32.06
C HIS A 21 -12.68 -25.32 30.80
N TRP A 22 -13.84 -25.45 30.19
CA TRP A 22 -14.16 -24.79 28.94
C TRP A 22 -15.60 -24.29 28.92
N TRP A 23 -15.83 -23.24 28.14
CA TRP A 23 -17.13 -22.61 27.93
C TRP A 23 -17.32 -22.29 26.46
N ARG A 24 -18.44 -22.72 25.89
CA ARG A 24 -18.87 -22.31 24.56
C ARG A 24 -19.75 -21.08 24.68
N VAL A 25 -19.30 -19.98 24.11
CA VAL A 25 -19.96 -18.67 24.20
C VAL A 25 -20.54 -18.30 22.84
N ALA A 26 -21.80 -17.89 22.81
CA ALA A 26 -22.41 -17.28 21.64
C ALA A 26 -23.33 -16.13 22.04
N ASN A 27 -23.28 -15.03 21.30
CA ASN A 27 -24.15 -13.86 21.48
C ASN A 27 -24.16 -13.32 22.92
N GLY A 28 -23.00 -13.26 23.56
CA GLY A 28 -22.87 -12.74 24.93
C GLY A 28 -23.39 -13.65 26.04
N ALA A 29 -23.68 -14.93 25.75
CA ALA A 29 -24.08 -15.92 26.74
C ALA A 29 -23.28 -17.22 26.61
N VAL A 30 -23.08 -17.91 27.73
CA VAL A 30 -22.54 -19.27 27.76
C VAL A 30 -23.65 -20.23 27.34
N LEU A 31 -23.40 -21.02 26.29
CA LEU A 31 -24.31 -22.05 25.80
C LEU A 31 -24.04 -23.40 26.45
N GLU A 32 -22.77 -23.68 26.72
CA GLU A 32 -22.31 -24.97 27.19
C GLU A 32 -21.02 -24.79 27.97
N ALA A 33 -20.81 -25.61 28.99
CA ALA A 33 -19.60 -25.61 29.80
C ALA A 33 -19.22 -27.04 30.20
N GLY A 34 -17.93 -27.30 30.35
CA GLY A 34 -17.41 -28.61 30.72
C GLY A 34 -16.08 -28.52 31.44
N ALA A 35 -15.62 -29.66 31.97
CA ALA A 35 -14.37 -29.82 32.72
C ALA A 35 -13.67 -31.12 32.31
N ASP A 36 -13.56 -31.33 31.00
CA ASP A 36 -13.09 -32.56 30.37
C ASP A 36 -12.37 -32.23 29.06
N THR A 37 -12.17 -33.23 28.20
CA THR A 37 -11.56 -33.07 26.88
C THR A 37 -12.52 -32.61 25.78
N GLY A 38 -13.79 -32.30 26.12
CA GLY A 38 -14.84 -31.93 25.17
C GLY A 38 -14.50 -30.69 24.33
N TRP A 39 -13.71 -29.77 24.89
CA TRP A 39 -13.21 -28.60 24.19
C TRP A 39 -12.40 -28.93 22.92
N LEU A 40 -11.76 -30.11 22.83
CA LEU A 40 -11.03 -30.54 21.64
C LEU A 40 -11.96 -30.69 20.44
N GLY A 41 -13.16 -31.23 20.65
CA GLY A 41 -14.16 -31.40 19.60
C GLY A 41 -14.64 -30.06 19.04
N HIS A 42 -14.55 -28.99 19.82
CA HIS A 42 -14.90 -27.62 19.41
C HIS A 42 -13.70 -26.85 18.82
N ALA A 43 -12.50 -27.03 19.38
CA ALA A 43 -11.29 -26.31 18.97
C ALA A 43 -10.66 -26.89 17.70
N ALA A 44 -10.69 -28.21 17.55
CA ALA A 44 -10.11 -28.94 16.43
C ALA A 44 -10.99 -30.18 16.10
N PRO A 45 -12.16 -29.97 15.47
CA PRO A 45 -13.06 -31.08 15.12
C PRO A 45 -12.37 -32.13 14.24
N ALA A 46 -12.59 -33.41 14.54
CA ALA A 46 -11.99 -34.54 13.81
C ALA A 46 -12.41 -34.60 12.33
N ASP A 47 -13.57 -34.03 12.01
CA ASP A 47 -14.16 -34.01 10.67
C ASP A 47 -13.46 -33.03 9.71
N GLY A 48 -12.41 -32.34 10.17
CA GLY A 48 -11.64 -31.37 9.38
C GLY A 48 -12.36 -30.04 9.16
N THR A 49 -13.49 -29.81 9.83
CA THR A 49 -14.15 -28.50 9.87
C THR A 49 -13.31 -27.50 10.65
N ALA A 50 -13.43 -26.22 10.30
CA ALA A 50 -12.74 -25.18 11.05
C ALA A 50 -13.31 -25.11 12.48
N GLY A 51 -12.43 -25.29 13.48
CA GLY A 51 -12.81 -25.17 14.88
C GLY A 51 -13.23 -23.74 15.26
N LEU A 52 -13.87 -23.63 16.42
CA LEU A 52 -14.29 -22.35 16.98
C LEU A 52 -13.08 -21.47 17.35
N PRO A 53 -13.15 -20.15 17.16
CA PRO A 53 -12.13 -19.23 17.67
C PRO A 53 -11.94 -19.40 19.17
N LEU A 54 -10.70 -19.71 19.58
CA LEU A 54 -10.33 -20.04 20.94
C LEU A 54 -9.79 -18.82 21.71
N VAL A 55 -10.35 -18.53 22.87
CA VAL A 55 -9.82 -17.56 23.85
C VAL A 55 -9.39 -18.33 25.09
N ALA A 56 -8.12 -18.22 25.46
CA ALA A 56 -7.60 -18.91 26.63
C ALA A 56 -7.49 -17.96 27.83
N LEU A 57 -7.82 -18.44 29.02
CA LEU A 57 -7.71 -17.72 30.28
C LEU A 57 -6.42 -18.13 30.97
N ALA A 58 -5.50 -17.19 31.15
CA ALA A 58 -4.29 -17.42 31.93
C ALA A 58 -4.63 -17.37 33.43
N PRO A 59 -4.24 -18.39 34.22
CA PRO A 59 -4.54 -18.44 35.65
C PRO A 59 -3.92 -17.26 36.39
N ALA A 60 -4.63 -16.72 37.38
CA ALA A 60 -4.18 -15.59 38.18
C ALA A 60 -2.92 -15.90 38.99
N ALA A 61 -2.69 -17.17 39.32
CA ALA A 61 -1.48 -17.65 39.96
C ALA A 61 -0.21 -17.44 39.11
N LEU A 62 -0.33 -17.39 37.79
CA LEU A 62 0.80 -17.23 36.86
C LEU A 62 0.77 -15.92 36.08
N ALA A 63 -0.38 -15.24 36.00
CA ALA A 63 -0.55 -13.96 35.34
C ALA A 63 -0.95 -12.85 36.34
N ARG A 64 0.05 -12.11 36.83
CA ARG A 64 -0.15 -10.97 37.74
C ARG A 64 -0.76 -9.79 36.98
N LEU A 65 -1.73 -9.13 37.59
CA LEU A 65 -2.24 -7.84 37.13
C LEU A 65 -1.66 -6.71 37.97
N VAL A 66 -1.23 -5.64 37.30
CA VAL A 66 -0.75 -4.39 37.89
C VAL A 66 -1.59 -3.26 37.35
N PHE A 67 -2.15 -2.47 38.24
CA PHE A 67 -2.97 -1.31 37.92
C PHE A 67 -2.21 -0.04 38.29
N GLY A 68 -2.41 1.02 37.52
CA GLY A 68 -1.73 2.28 37.79
C GLY A 68 -2.33 3.46 37.03
N GLU A 69 -1.90 4.66 37.37
CA GLU A 69 -2.35 5.86 36.69
C GLU A 69 -1.72 6.00 35.29
N PRO A 70 -2.47 6.54 34.31
CA PRO A 70 -1.94 6.74 32.96
C PRO A 70 -0.92 7.89 32.93
N VAL A 71 0.36 7.55 32.75
CA VAL A 71 1.45 8.53 32.64
C VAL A 71 1.94 8.62 31.19
N GLY A 72 1.70 9.76 30.54
CA GLY A 72 2.16 10.03 29.17
C GLY A 72 1.15 10.80 28.31
N SER A 73 1.58 11.28 27.16
CA SER A 73 0.74 12.12 26.28
C SER A 73 -0.08 11.32 25.26
N THR A 74 0.35 10.09 24.93
CA THR A 74 -0.34 9.21 23.98
C THR A 74 -0.61 7.85 24.61
N GLU A 75 -1.67 7.14 24.18
CA GLU A 75 -2.00 5.80 24.73
C GLU A 75 -0.85 4.80 24.55
N ARG A 76 -0.07 4.92 23.47
CA ARG A 76 1.12 4.08 23.25
C ARG A 76 2.23 4.39 24.25
N GLN A 77 2.48 5.66 24.55
CA GLN A 77 3.46 6.06 25.57
C GLN A 77 3.00 5.61 26.95
N VAL A 78 1.74 5.84 27.29
CA VAL A 78 1.15 5.40 28.56
C VAL A 78 1.30 3.89 28.74
N ALA A 79 0.96 3.09 27.72
CA ALA A 79 1.13 1.65 27.77
C ALA A 79 2.61 1.24 27.88
N ALA A 80 3.54 1.93 27.20
CA ALA A 80 4.97 1.63 27.27
C ALA A 80 5.57 1.94 28.66
N VAL A 81 5.18 3.08 29.26
CA VAL A 81 5.60 3.47 30.61
C VAL A 81 5.06 2.47 31.64
N ALA A 82 3.75 2.17 31.59
CA ALA A 82 3.13 1.20 32.50
C ALA A 82 3.76 -0.20 32.39
N ARG A 83 4.11 -0.63 31.17
CA ARG A 83 4.80 -1.91 30.95
C ARG A 83 6.18 -1.93 31.59
N SER A 84 6.97 -0.87 31.37
CA SER A 84 8.34 -0.77 31.89
C SER A 84 8.33 -0.75 33.42
N ALA A 85 7.45 0.07 34.01
CA ALA A 85 7.27 0.13 35.46
C ALA A 85 6.85 -1.22 36.07
N ALA A 86 5.92 -1.94 35.44
CA ALA A 86 5.49 -3.26 35.92
C ALA A 86 6.60 -4.32 35.83
N LEU A 87 7.47 -4.25 34.83
CA LEU A 87 8.64 -5.13 34.71
C LEU A 87 9.71 -4.78 35.76
N GLU A 88 9.94 -3.50 36.02
CA GLU A 88 10.88 -3.05 37.07
C GLU A 88 10.40 -3.40 38.48
N ASP A 89 9.09 -3.37 38.75
CA ASP A 89 8.47 -3.78 40.02
C ASP A 89 8.38 -5.31 40.19
N SER A 90 8.73 -6.08 39.15
CA SER A 90 8.67 -7.53 39.21
C SER A 90 9.92 -8.12 39.88
N LEU A 91 9.72 -9.21 40.63
CA LEU A 91 10.81 -9.89 41.35
C LEU A 91 11.77 -10.66 40.42
N ALA A 92 11.29 -11.09 39.26
CA ALA A 92 12.08 -11.82 38.28
C ALA A 92 12.77 -10.87 37.30
N ALA A 93 13.86 -11.33 36.67
CA ALA A 93 14.59 -10.53 35.69
C ALA A 93 13.68 -10.14 34.50
N PRO A 94 13.67 -8.87 34.07
CA PRO A 94 12.75 -8.39 33.03
C PRO A 94 12.76 -9.19 31.72
N GLU A 95 13.92 -9.70 31.31
CA GLU A 95 14.09 -10.53 30.11
C GLU A 95 13.41 -11.91 30.19
N THR A 96 13.08 -12.38 31.40
CA THR A 96 12.36 -13.64 31.63
C THR A 96 10.84 -13.45 31.67
N LEU A 97 10.38 -12.21 31.64
CA LEU A 97 8.99 -11.83 31.78
C LEU A 97 8.44 -11.29 30.46
N HIS A 98 7.13 -11.47 30.28
CA HIS A 98 6.35 -10.85 29.23
C HIS A 98 5.28 -9.98 29.88
N ALA A 99 5.23 -8.73 29.46
CA ALA A 99 4.28 -7.76 29.98
C ALA A 99 3.49 -7.08 28.86
N VAL A 100 2.18 -6.99 29.05
CA VAL A 100 1.26 -6.31 28.13
C VAL A 100 0.44 -5.31 28.90
N SER A 101 0.42 -4.07 28.41
CA SER A 101 -0.28 -2.97 29.06
C SER A 101 -1.28 -2.35 28.10
N VAL A 102 -2.44 -2.00 28.65
CA VAL A 102 -3.51 -1.28 27.95
C VAL A 102 -4.03 -0.16 28.85
N VAL A 103 -4.61 0.87 28.25
CA VAL A 103 -5.38 1.89 28.98
C VAL A 103 -6.83 1.46 28.97
N LYS A 104 -7.42 1.30 30.17
CA LYS A 104 -8.80 0.85 30.36
C LYS A 104 -9.55 1.85 31.24
N LEU A 105 -10.82 2.06 30.94
CA LEU A 105 -11.75 2.70 31.87
C LEU A 105 -12.21 1.63 32.86
N LEU A 106 -11.91 1.82 34.15
CA LEU A 106 -12.40 0.91 35.19
C LEU A 106 -13.70 1.46 35.80
N GLY A 107 -14.60 0.56 36.21
CA GLY A 107 -15.92 0.91 36.74
C GLY A 107 -17.03 1.08 35.70
N GLU A 108 -18.27 1.17 36.17
CA GLU A 108 -19.46 1.38 35.33
C GLU A 108 -19.62 2.87 35.02
N GLY A 109 -19.16 3.30 33.85
CA GLY A 109 -19.34 4.68 33.39
C GLY A 109 -18.25 5.14 32.44
N ARG A 110 -18.55 6.16 31.62
CA ARG A 110 -17.58 6.81 30.73
C ARG A 110 -16.89 8.00 31.41
N ASN A 111 -16.60 7.92 32.71
CA ASN A 111 -15.86 9.01 33.37
C ASN A 111 -14.37 8.91 33.01
N PRO A 112 -13.79 9.88 32.26
CA PRO A 112 -12.38 9.84 31.87
C PRO A 112 -11.40 9.87 33.06
N GLU A 113 -11.83 10.28 34.25
CA GLU A 113 -11.01 10.24 35.49
C GLU A 113 -10.81 8.82 36.02
N LEU A 114 -11.63 7.87 35.59
CA LEU A 114 -11.51 6.45 35.91
C LEU A 114 -10.60 5.69 34.92
N ARG A 115 -9.86 6.43 34.08
CA ARG A 115 -8.82 5.82 33.24
C ARG A 115 -7.70 5.28 34.12
N ARG A 116 -7.38 4.01 33.92
CA ARG A 116 -6.24 3.33 34.54
C ARG A 116 -5.46 2.59 33.47
N THR A 117 -4.18 2.39 33.72
CA THR A 117 -3.38 1.39 33.03
C THR A 117 -3.62 0.05 33.68
N VAL A 118 -3.79 -0.98 32.88
CA VAL A 118 -3.83 -2.36 33.33
C VAL A 118 -2.72 -3.10 32.61
N THR A 119 -1.79 -3.63 33.38
CA THR A 119 -0.64 -4.40 32.88
C THR A 119 -0.73 -5.82 33.38
N ALA A 120 -0.68 -6.78 32.47
CA ALA A 120 -0.52 -8.18 32.83
C ALA A 120 0.95 -8.57 32.67
N VAL A 121 1.50 -9.23 33.68
CA VAL A 121 2.87 -9.75 33.71
C VAL A 121 2.82 -11.26 33.88
N VAL A 122 3.53 -11.98 33.02
CA VAL A 122 3.60 -13.45 33.01
C VAL A 122 5.01 -13.90 32.68
N ALA A 123 5.44 -15.04 33.22
CA ALA A 123 6.72 -15.64 32.85
C ALA A 123 6.73 -16.13 31.40
N ASN A 124 7.85 -15.96 30.70
CA ASN A 124 8.03 -16.47 29.34
C ASN A 124 7.86 -17.99 29.27
N SER A 125 8.33 -18.72 30.29
CA SER A 125 8.18 -20.18 30.39
C SER A 125 6.72 -20.60 30.42
N ALA A 126 5.89 -19.98 31.26
CA ALA A 126 4.46 -20.29 31.36
C ALA A 126 3.73 -20.06 30.01
N MET A 127 4.03 -18.96 29.33
CA MET A 127 3.48 -18.69 27.99
C MET A 127 3.89 -19.76 26.97
N LEU A 128 5.16 -20.18 26.99
CA LEU A 128 5.66 -21.24 26.09
C LEU A 128 5.01 -22.59 26.40
N GLU A 129 4.90 -22.96 27.67
CA GLU A 129 4.27 -24.20 28.12
C GLU A 129 2.79 -24.26 27.70
N TRP A 130 2.02 -23.19 27.92
CA TRP A 130 0.62 -23.14 27.50
C TRP A 130 0.46 -23.21 25.97
N LEU A 131 1.28 -22.48 25.22
CA LEU A 131 1.19 -22.48 23.76
C LEU A 131 1.61 -23.83 23.18
N GLU A 132 2.64 -24.47 23.72
CA GLU A 132 3.06 -25.81 23.28
C GLU A 132 2.03 -26.87 23.69
N TRP A 133 1.44 -26.76 24.88
CA TRP A 133 0.35 -27.65 25.31
C TRP A 133 -0.86 -27.54 24.39
N LEU A 134 -1.34 -26.32 24.09
CA LEU A 134 -2.47 -26.12 23.17
C LEU A 134 -2.15 -26.66 21.77
N LYS A 135 -0.94 -26.36 21.27
CA LYS A 135 -0.49 -26.82 19.96
C LYS A 135 -0.35 -28.34 19.89
N GLY A 136 0.11 -28.98 20.96
CA GLY A 136 0.17 -30.45 21.10
C GLY A 136 -1.20 -31.11 20.97
N HIS A 137 -2.26 -30.37 21.28
CA HIS A 137 -3.66 -30.78 21.12
C HIS A 137 -4.34 -30.22 19.86
N GLY A 138 -3.57 -29.63 18.94
CA GLY A 138 -4.09 -29.10 17.67
C GLY A 138 -4.82 -27.76 17.78
N ALA A 139 -4.76 -27.08 18.92
CA ALA A 139 -5.43 -25.82 19.16
C ALA A 139 -4.45 -24.62 19.11
N ASP A 140 -4.92 -23.49 18.60
CA ASP A 140 -4.16 -22.23 18.55
C ASP A 140 -5.04 -21.06 19.00
N PRO A 141 -4.84 -20.51 20.22
CA PRO A 141 -5.73 -19.49 20.77
C PRO A 141 -5.60 -18.16 20.02
N GLU A 142 -6.71 -17.50 19.69
CA GLU A 142 -6.69 -16.15 19.14
C GLU A 142 -6.22 -15.12 20.18
N ALA A 143 -6.61 -15.32 21.43
CA ALA A 143 -6.24 -14.47 22.56
C ALA A 143 -5.93 -15.29 23.80
N ILE A 144 -5.01 -14.80 24.62
CA ILE A 144 -4.75 -15.29 25.98
C ILE A 144 -5.01 -14.11 26.91
N VAL A 145 -5.95 -14.26 27.84
CA VAL A 145 -6.43 -13.17 28.70
C VAL A 145 -6.25 -13.58 30.17
N PRO A 146 -5.72 -12.73 31.06
CA PRO A 146 -5.64 -13.04 32.48
C PRO A 146 -7.02 -13.27 33.10
N ALA A 147 -7.21 -14.38 33.82
CA ALA A 147 -8.45 -14.73 34.50
C ALA A 147 -8.84 -13.68 35.56
N GLY A 148 -7.86 -13.01 36.16
CA GLY A 148 -8.06 -11.92 37.12
C GLY A 148 -8.89 -10.75 36.58
N LEU A 149 -8.99 -10.58 35.25
CA LEU A 149 -9.82 -9.53 34.63
C LEU A 149 -11.33 -9.82 34.69
N LEU A 150 -11.71 -11.02 35.12
CA LEU A 150 -13.11 -11.36 35.39
C LEU A 150 -13.63 -10.67 36.65
N LEU A 151 -12.77 -10.37 37.62
CA LEU A 151 -13.20 -9.66 38.83
C LEU A 151 -13.65 -8.22 38.51
N PRO A 152 -14.71 -7.72 39.15
CA PRO A 152 -15.06 -6.32 39.10
C PRO A 152 -13.94 -5.48 39.69
N HIS A 153 -13.72 -4.31 39.09
CA HIS A 153 -12.92 -3.29 39.73
C HIS A 153 -13.81 -2.53 40.72
N SER A 154 -13.72 -2.88 41.99
CA SER A 154 -14.50 -2.29 43.08
C SER A 154 -13.71 -2.21 44.36
N ASP A 155 -13.99 -1.22 45.21
CA ASP A 155 -13.38 -1.10 46.54
C ASP A 155 -13.89 -2.15 47.54
N ARG A 156 -14.84 -3.00 47.15
CA ARG A 156 -15.27 -4.17 47.94
C ARG A 156 -14.41 -5.37 47.61
N TRP A 157 -14.19 -6.22 48.62
CA TRP A 157 -13.61 -7.53 48.42
C TRP A 157 -14.54 -8.41 47.60
N THR A 158 -14.01 -8.98 46.53
CA THR A 158 -14.74 -9.93 45.69
C THR A 158 -13.91 -11.19 45.48
N ALA A 159 -14.60 -12.32 45.41
CA ALA A 159 -14.00 -13.60 45.06
C ALA A 159 -14.83 -14.30 43.97
N ALA A 160 -14.18 -15.05 43.10
CA ALA A 160 -14.83 -15.85 42.06
C ALA A 160 -14.08 -17.16 41.86
N THR A 161 -14.82 -18.20 41.47
CA THR A 161 -14.23 -19.45 40.99
C THR A 161 -14.31 -19.49 39.47
N VAL A 162 -13.15 -19.61 38.81
CA VAL A 162 -13.01 -19.64 37.36
C VAL A 162 -12.31 -20.95 36.98
N GLY A 163 -13.09 -21.90 36.48
CA GLY A 163 -12.60 -23.24 36.21
C GLY A 163 -12.17 -23.93 37.50
N ALA A 164 -10.89 -24.31 37.59
CA ALA A 164 -10.31 -24.96 38.78
C ALA A 164 -9.66 -23.96 39.75
N GLU A 165 -9.55 -22.67 39.39
CA GLU A 165 -8.89 -21.66 40.20
C GLU A 165 -9.92 -20.75 40.88
N ALA A 166 -9.70 -20.46 42.17
CA ALA A 166 -10.40 -19.40 42.86
C ALA A 166 -9.54 -18.13 42.84
N ILE A 167 -10.14 -16.98 42.58
CA ILE A 167 -9.47 -15.67 42.46
C ILE A 167 -10.17 -14.67 43.38
N ALA A 168 -9.39 -13.82 44.04
CA ALA A 168 -9.90 -12.76 44.91
C ALA A 168 -9.24 -11.43 44.58
N GLY A 169 -9.94 -10.34 44.87
CA GLY A 169 -9.44 -9.01 44.59
C GLY A 169 -10.27 -7.88 45.18
N ARG A 170 -9.66 -6.70 45.21
CA ARG A 170 -10.24 -5.43 45.64
C ARG A 170 -9.48 -4.29 44.96
N GLY A 171 -10.21 -3.41 44.29
CA GLY A 171 -9.65 -2.26 43.57
C GLY A 171 -8.54 -2.69 42.61
N ASP A 172 -7.32 -2.25 42.92
CA ASP A 172 -6.09 -2.50 42.15
C ASP A 172 -5.35 -3.80 42.53
N LEU A 173 -5.95 -4.62 43.40
CA LEU A 173 -5.35 -5.87 43.89
C LEU A 173 -6.13 -7.07 43.36
N VAL A 174 -5.43 -8.02 42.74
CA VAL A 174 -5.97 -9.32 42.29
C VAL A 174 -4.95 -10.42 42.55
N PHE A 175 -5.37 -11.54 43.16
CA PHE A 175 -4.52 -12.67 43.49
C PHE A 175 -5.34 -13.98 43.58
N PRO A 176 -4.68 -15.15 43.57
CA PRO A 176 -5.35 -16.43 43.83
C PRO A 176 -6.03 -16.43 45.20
N HIS A 177 -7.29 -16.84 45.27
CA HIS A 177 -8.05 -16.89 46.50
C HIS A 177 -7.59 -18.07 47.38
N GLU A 178 -6.75 -17.75 48.35
CA GLU A 178 -6.49 -18.61 49.49
C GLU A 178 -7.33 -18.09 50.68
N PRO A 179 -8.24 -18.90 51.27
CA PRO A 179 -9.16 -18.40 52.30
C PRO A 179 -8.46 -17.77 53.50
N ALA A 180 -7.35 -18.36 53.97
CA ALA A 180 -6.59 -17.84 55.11
C ALA A 180 -5.93 -16.48 54.79
N LEU A 181 -5.31 -16.34 53.62
CA LEU A 181 -4.69 -15.10 53.16
C LEU A 181 -5.75 -14.02 52.93
N THR A 182 -6.86 -14.37 52.29
CA THR A 182 -7.94 -13.43 51.98
C THR A 182 -8.59 -12.94 53.26
N ALA A 183 -8.85 -13.81 54.24
CA ALA A 183 -9.36 -13.41 55.55
C ALA A 183 -8.38 -12.50 56.29
N ALA A 184 -7.07 -12.77 56.22
CA ALA A 184 -6.06 -11.92 56.83
C ALA A 184 -5.98 -10.52 56.19
N LEU A 185 -6.18 -10.41 54.87
CA LEU A 185 -6.17 -9.14 54.15
C LEU A 185 -7.49 -8.36 54.27
N ALA A 186 -8.63 -9.07 54.29
CA ALA A 186 -9.96 -8.46 54.41
C ALA A 186 -10.28 -8.04 55.85
N GLY A 187 -9.69 -8.70 56.84
CA GLY A 187 -9.93 -8.40 58.25
C GLY A 187 -11.38 -8.66 58.64
N ALA A 188 -12.14 -7.60 58.91
CA ALA A 188 -13.56 -7.67 59.26
C ALA A 188 -14.50 -7.36 58.08
N GLU A 189 -13.96 -6.99 56.91
CA GLU A 189 -14.76 -6.74 55.71
C GLU A 189 -15.28 -8.07 55.13
N GLU A 190 -16.51 -8.05 54.62
CA GLU A 190 -17.12 -9.22 53.96
C GLU A 190 -16.56 -9.37 52.54
N VAL A 191 -16.23 -10.61 52.18
CA VAL A 191 -15.80 -10.97 50.81
C VAL A 191 -17.04 -11.40 50.02
N GLU A 192 -17.40 -10.62 49.02
CA GLU A 192 -18.54 -10.90 48.15
C GLU A 192 -18.17 -11.99 47.13
N GLU A 193 -18.76 -13.18 47.27
CA GLU A 193 -18.57 -14.26 46.30
C GLU A 193 -19.46 -14.04 45.07
N LEU A 194 -18.82 -13.95 43.90
CA LEU A 194 -19.49 -13.84 42.61
C LEU A 194 -20.18 -15.15 42.26
N THR A 195 -21.47 -15.06 41.96
CA THR A 195 -22.25 -16.20 41.47
C THR A 195 -21.72 -16.72 40.13
N SER A 196 -21.93 -18.01 39.85
CA SER A 196 -21.54 -18.62 38.56
C SER A 196 -22.13 -17.87 37.36
N ILE A 197 -23.38 -17.40 37.45
CA ILE A 197 -24.06 -16.64 36.39
C ILE A 197 -23.32 -15.32 36.10
N GLU A 198 -22.86 -14.62 37.13
CA GLU A 198 -22.13 -13.36 36.95
C GLU A 198 -20.74 -13.61 36.35
N VAL A 199 -20.06 -14.69 36.76
CA VAL A 199 -18.80 -15.13 36.14
C VAL A 199 -19.00 -15.48 34.67
N GLU A 200 -20.03 -16.26 34.33
CA GLU A 200 -20.35 -16.63 32.94
C GLU A 200 -20.70 -15.42 32.07
N ARG A 201 -21.45 -14.45 32.60
CA ARG A 201 -21.74 -13.19 31.91
C ARG A 201 -20.46 -12.42 31.59
N ARG A 202 -19.54 -12.35 32.55
CA ARG A 202 -18.24 -11.67 32.40
C ARG A 202 -17.31 -12.41 31.46
N LEU A 203 -17.30 -13.75 31.50
CA LEU A 203 -16.61 -14.60 30.54
C LEU A 203 -17.08 -14.31 29.12
N ALA A 204 -18.40 -14.22 28.92
CA ALA A 204 -18.96 -13.96 27.60
C ALA A 204 -18.57 -12.56 27.06
N LEU A 205 -18.60 -11.53 27.92
CA LEU A 205 -18.14 -10.19 27.57
C LEU A 205 -16.64 -10.16 27.22
N LEU A 206 -15.82 -10.88 27.99
CA LEU A 206 -14.38 -10.97 27.79
C LEU A 206 -14.03 -11.73 26.50
N ALA A 207 -14.78 -12.80 26.18
CA ALA A 207 -14.60 -13.55 24.94
C ALA A 207 -14.90 -12.70 23.70
N ASP A 208 -15.91 -11.82 23.78
CA ASP A 208 -16.31 -10.98 22.66
C ASP A 208 -15.36 -9.81 22.41
N LEU A 209 -14.91 -9.16 23.48
CA LEU A 209 -13.98 -8.04 23.40
C LEU A 209 -12.87 -8.20 24.45
N PRO A 210 -11.80 -8.97 24.15
CA PRO A 210 -10.68 -9.17 25.06
C PRO A 210 -10.02 -7.81 25.40
N PRO A 211 -10.14 -7.31 26.64
CA PRO A 211 -9.65 -5.97 26.98
C PRO A 211 -8.12 -5.92 26.99
N LEU A 212 -7.48 -7.04 27.30
CA LEU A 212 -6.03 -7.21 27.36
C LEU A 212 -5.70 -8.59 26.80
N ASN A 213 -4.78 -8.65 25.84
CA ASN A 213 -4.36 -9.90 25.20
C ASN A 213 -2.85 -10.11 25.36
N LEU A 214 -2.47 -11.20 26.02
CA LEU A 214 -1.08 -11.63 26.21
C LEU A 214 -0.42 -12.11 24.90
N ARG A 215 -1.21 -12.43 23.85
CA ARG A 215 -0.69 -12.80 22.51
C ARG A 215 -0.19 -11.61 21.71
N THR A 216 0.81 -10.90 22.24
CA THR A 216 1.48 -9.77 21.58
C THR A 216 3.00 -9.93 21.63
N GLY A 217 3.73 -9.11 20.88
CA GLY A 217 5.19 -9.14 20.84
C GLY A 217 5.73 -10.52 20.42
N LEU A 218 6.58 -11.11 21.28
CA LEU A 218 7.20 -12.43 21.06
C LEU A 218 6.17 -13.57 20.90
N PHE A 219 5.00 -13.45 21.52
CA PHE A 219 3.93 -14.44 21.52
C PHE A 219 2.77 -14.08 20.58
N ALA A 220 2.97 -13.06 19.73
CA ALA A 220 1.98 -12.68 18.73
C ALA A 220 1.67 -13.86 17.82
N ARG A 221 0.38 -14.10 17.60
CA ARG A 221 -0.08 -15.15 16.68
C ARG A 221 0.47 -14.85 15.29
N ARG A 222 1.37 -15.72 14.80
CA ARG A 222 1.85 -15.65 13.42
C ARG A 222 0.69 -16.04 12.51
N ARG A 223 -0.08 -15.04 12.07
CA ARG A 223 -1.04 -15.22 10.99
C ARG A 223 -0.22 -15.55 9.75
N LEU A 224 -0.05 -16.84 9.47
CA LEU A 224 0.18 -17.27 8.11
C LEU A 224 -1.04 -16.73 7.36
N PHE A 225 -0.82 -15.72 6.53
CA PHE A 225 -1.85 -15.26 5.61
C PHE A 225 -2.22 -16.50 4.80
N LEU A 226 -3.33 -17.14 5.16
CA LEU A 226 -4.00 -18.11 4.32
C LEU A 226 -4.43 -17.29 3.11
N LEU A 227 -3.55 -17.28 2.11
CA LEU A 227 -3.73 -16.54 0.89
C LEU A 227 -4.98 -17.14 0.25
N ASP A 228 -6.08 -16.41 0.36
CA ASP A 228 -7.38 -16.84 -0.15
C ASP A 228 -7.24 -16.97 -1.66
N TRP A 229 -7.01 -18.19 -2.13
CA TRP A 229 -6.75 -18.50 -3.53
C TRP A 229 -7.88 -18.04 -4.45
N ALA A 230 -9.11 -17.91 -3.92
CA ALA A 230 -10.23 -17.34 -4.66
C ALA A 230 -9.99 -15.85 -4.96
N ARG A 231 -9.57 -15.07 -3.94
CA ARG A 231 -9.20 -13.65 -4.10
C ARG A 231 -7.93 -13.45 -4.91
N VAL A 232 -6.95 -14.36 -4.78
CA VAL A 232 -5.75 -14.33 -5.64
C VAL A 232 -6.13 -14.54 -7.10
N ARG A 233 -7.04 -15.48 -7.38
CA ARG A 233 -7.53 -15.72 -8.74
C ARG A 233 -8.29 -14.50 -9.29
N GLU A 234 -9.07 -13.83 -8.46
CA GLU A 234 -9.77 -12.59 -8.82
C GLU A 234 -8.78 -11.44 -9.12
N LEU A 235 -7.78 -11.25 -8.25
CA LEU A 235 -6.71 -10.27 -8.45
C LEU A 235 -5.87 -10.59 -9.70
N ALA A 236 -5.58 -11.87 -9.95
CA ALA A 236 -4.87 -12.30 -11.15
C ALA A 236 -5.70 -12.05 -12.42
N ALA A 237 -7.01 -12.28 -12.37
CA ALA A 237 -7.92 -11.97 -13.48
C ALA A 237 -7.97 -10.45 -13.77
N LEU A 238 -8.06 -9.62 -12.72
CA LEU A 238 -8.00 -8.16 -12.84
C LEU A 238 -6.63 -7.70 -13.38
N ALA A 239 -5.53 -8.27 -12.89
CA ALA A 239 -4.19 -7.95 -13.37
C ALA A 239 -3.98 -8.36 -14.83
N ALA A 240 -4.57 -9.48 -15.28
CA ALA A 240 -4.52 -9.93 -16.66
C ALA A 240 -5.42 -9.10 -17.60
N ALA A 241 -6.51 -8.51 -17.08
CA ALA A 241 -7.37 -7.63 -17.86
C ALA A 241 -6.65 -6.34 -18.30
N ILE A 242 -5.72 -5.82 -17.49
CA ILE A 242 -4.95 -4.60 -17.80
C ILE A 242 -4.16 -4.72 -19.11
N PRO A 243 -3.26 -5.72 -19.30
CA PRO A 243 -2.52 -5.88 -20.55
C PRO A 243 -3.43 -6.28 -21.71
N LEU A 244 -4.52 -7.03 -21.46
CA LEU A 244 -5.48 -7.39 -22.50
C LEU A 244 -6.17 -6.14 -23.08
N ILE A 245 -6.61 -5.23 -22.22
CA ILE A 245 -7.18 -3.93 -22.62
C ILE A 245 -6.12 -3.11 -23.37
N GLY A 246 -4.88 -3.08 -22.87
CA GLY A 246 -3.78 -2.42 -23.58
C GLY A 246 -3.57 -2.95 -25.00
N LEU A 247 -3.57 -4.27 -25.17
CA LEU A 247 -3.45 -4.91 -26.48
C LEU A 247 -4.63 -4.55 -27.40
N LEU A 248 -5.84 -4.50 -26.85
CA LEU A 248 -7.06 -4.16 -27.60
C LEU A 248 -7.02 -2.70 -28.09
N VAL A 249 -6.54 -1.78 -27.26
CA VAL A 249 -6.34 -0.37 -27.64
C VAL A 249 -5.33 -0.27 -28.80
N VAL A 250 -4.22 -0.99 -28.73
CA VAL A 250 -3.23 -1.01 -29.83
C VAL A 250 -3.85 -1.56 -31.11
N LEU A 251 -4.59 -2.66 -31.03
CA LEU A 251 -5.24 -3.27 -32.19
C LEU A 251 -6.25 -2.34 -32.85
N VAL A 252 -7.11 -1.68 -32.06
CA VAL A 252 -8.08 -0.70 -32.57
C VAL A 252 -7.37 0.50 -33.20
N THR A 253 -6.26 0.95 -32.60
CA THR A 253 -5.47 2.06 -33.14
C THR A 253 -4.86 1.70 -34.49
N ILE A 254 -4.34 0.48 -34.66
CA ILE A 254 -3.80 -0.02 -35.93
C ILE A 254 -4.90 -0.05 -37.00
N ILE A 255 -6.06 -0.63 -36.69
CA ILE A 255 -7.18 -0.72 -37.64
C ILE A 255 -7.62 0.67 -38.10
N ARG A 256 -7.76 1.60 -37.14
CA ARG A 256 -8.15 2.99 -37.44
C ARG A 256 -7.10 3.70 -38.28
N LEU A 257 -5.82 3.56 -37.95
CA LEU A 257 -4.73 4.20 -38.69
C LEU A 257 -4.64 3.66 -40.12
N ASN A 258 -4.88 2.37 -40.32
CA ASN A 258 -4.91 1.78 -41.66
C ASN A 258 -6.09 2.33 -42.48
N ALA A 259 -7.29 2.38 -41.89
CA ALA A 259 -8.46 2.96 -42.55
C ALA A 259 -8.30 4.45 -42.89
N ASP A 260 -7.67 5.22 -42.00
CA ASP A 260 -7.35 6.63 -42.25
C ASP A 260 -6.31 6.78 -43.37
N SER A 261 -5.31 5.89 -43.44
CA SER A 261 -4.30 5.86 -44.50
C SER A 261 -4.90 5.51 -45.86
N ASP A 262 -5.73 4.45 -45.92
CA ASP A 262 -6.43 4.02 -47.14
C ASP A 262 -7.32 5.15 -47.70
N ARG A 263 -7.98 5.91 -46.80
CA ARG A 263 -8.78 7.07 -47.18
C ARG A 263 -7.91 8.19 -47.78
N LEU A 264 -6.83 8.56 -47.11
CA LEU A 264 -5.91 9.62 -47.58
C LEU A 264 -5.25 9.25 -48.91
N GLU A 265 -4.88 7.99 -49.10
CA GLU A 265 -4.35 7.47 -50.35
C GLU A 265 -5.37 7.58 -51.48
N SER A 266 -6.64 7.23 -51.22
CA SER A 266 -7.72 7.38 -52.20
C SER A 266 -7.98 8.85 -52.59
N GLU A 267 -7.93 9.77 -51.60
CA GLU A 267 -8.09 11.21 -51.83
C GLU A 267 -6.91 11.79 -52.61
N ALA A 268 -5.68 11.38 -52.31
CA ALA A 268 -4.48 11.77 -53.03
C ALA A 268 -4.50 11.29 -54.49
N ALA A 269 -4.91 10.04 -54.74
CA ALA A 269 -5.07 9.53 -56.10
C ALA A 269 -6.18 10.28 -56.88
N ALA A 270 -7.28 10.65 -56.21
CA ALA A 270 -8.33 11.45 -56.81
C ALA A 270 -7.87 12.87 -57.16
N LEU A 271 -7.09 13.51 -56.29
CA LEU A 271 -6.49 14.83 -56.53
C LEU A 271 -5.45 14.78 -57.66
N ALA A 272 -4.57 13.78 -57.67
CA ALA A 272 -3.59 13.57 -58.73
C ALA A 272 -4.29 13.35 -60.08
N SER A 273 -5.36 12.55 -60.11
CA SER A 273 -6.16 12.32 -61.31
C SER A 273 -6.79 13.62 -61.85
N ARG A 274 -7.30 14.48 -60.96
CA ARG A 274 -7.84 15.80 -61.33
C ARG A 274 -6.77 16.74 -61.87
N ALA A 275 -5.58 16.78 -61.27
CA ALA A 275 -4.47 17.63 -61.70
C ALA A 275 -3.84 17.17 -63.03
N LEU A 276 -3.81 15.86 -63.27
CA LEU A 276 -3.25 15.25 -64.48
C LEU A 276 -4.25 15.20 -65.65
N GLY A 277 -5.55 15.35 -65.38
CA GLY A 277 -6.62 15.29 -66.38
C GLY A 277 -6.90 13.87 -66.90
N ARG A 278 -6.41 12.84 -66.22
CA ARG A 278 -6.60 11.42 -66.54
C ARG A 278 -6.68 10.59 -65.25
N PRO A 279 -7.38 9.45 -65.22
CA PRO A 279 -7.43 8.60 -64.03
C PRO A 279 -6.06 7.97 -63.75
N VAL A 280 -5.61 8.04 -62.49
CA VAL A 280 -4.33 7.49 -62.00
C VAL A 280 -4.58 6.70 -60.71
N THR A 281 -3.84 5.61 -60.50
CA THR A 281 -3.98 4.75 -59.30
C THR A 281 -3.13 5.27 -58.14
N VAL A 282 -3.41 4.81 -56.92
CA VAL A 282 -2.66 5.18 -55.71
C VAL A 282 -1.16 4.91 -55.88
N GLU A 283 -0.77 3.77 -56.46
CA GLU A 283 0.66 3.42 -56.60
C GLU A 283 1.39 4.28 -57.65
N THR A 284 0.66 4.84 -58.62
CA THR A 284 1.25 5.55 -59.77
C THR A 284 1.09 7.06 -59.68
N ALA A 285 0.25 7.56 -58.76
CA ALA A 285 -0.07 8.96 -58.58
C ALA A 285 1.17 9.84 -58.32
N GLY A 286 2.06 9.41 -57.43
CA GLY A 286 3.26 10.17 -57.08
C GLY A 286 4.22 10.30 -58.26
N THR A 287 4.56 9.18 -58.89
CA THR A 287 5.51 9.14 -60.01
C THR A 287 5.02 9.90 -61.24
N GLU A 288 3.71 9.90 -61.48
CA GLU A 288 3.12 10.58 -62.65
C GLU A 288 2.99 12.09 -62.45
N VAL A 289 2.69 12.55 -61.22
CA VAL A 289 2.72 13.98 -60.88
C VAL A 289 4.15 14.52 -60.97
N GLU A 290 5.12 13.77 -60.45
CA GLU A 290 6.54 14.14 -60.51
C GLU A 290 7.07 14.15 -61.95
N ALA A 291 6.70 13.16 -62.77
CA ALA A 291 7.02 13.14 -64.19
C ALA A 291 6.43 14.34 -64.94
N ARG A 292 5.22 14.79 -64.61
CA ARG A 292 4.62 16.00 -65.19
C ARG A 292 5.32 17.27 -64.74
N LEU A 293 5.70 17.38 -63.48
CA LEU A 293 6.48 18.51 -62.97
C LEU A 293 7.89 18.56 -63.62
N ALA A 294 8.51 17.40 -63.83
CA ALA A 294 9.78 17.28 -64.55
C ALA A 294 9.65 17.68 -66.03
N GLN A 295 8.56 17.29 -66.70
CA GLN A 295 8.29 17.68 -68.09
C GLN A 295 7.92 19.17 -68.23
N GLY A 296 7.32 19.77 -67.21
CA GLY A 296 7.02 21.21 -67.16
C GLY A 296 8.20 22.11 -66.75
N SER A 297 9.31 21.55 -66.25
CA SER A 297 10.46 22.28 -65.72
C SER A 297 11.65 22.37 -66.69
N GLY A 298 11.36 22.62 -67.96
CA GLY A 298 12.39 22.96 -68.94
C GLY A 298 13.01 24.32 -68.65
N SER A 299 14.33 24.33 -68.37
CA SER A 299 15.22 25.50 -68.28
C SER A 299 14.85 26.55 -67.22
N GLU A 300 15.58 26.54 -66.09
CA GLU A 300 15.46 27.47 -64.93
C GLU A 300 14.50 27.02 -63.82
N SER A 301 14.75 25.84 -63.24
CA SER A 301 14.09 25.44 -61.99
C SER A 301 14.47 26.39 -60.85
N PRO A 302 13.50 27.03 -60.16
CA PRO A 302 13.78 27.94 -59.04
C PRO A 302 14.36 27.20 -57.82
N PHE A 303 14.24 25.87 -57.78
CA PHE A 303 14.62 25.07 -56.63
C PHE A 303 16.12 24.79 -56.54
N THR A 304 16.84 24.75 -57.66
CA THR A 304 18.29 24.47 -57.66
C THR A 304 19.11 25.55 -56.92
N PRO A 305 18.95 26.86 -57.20
CA PRO A 305 19.65 27.89 -56.44
C PRO A 305 19.17 28.02 -54.99
N VAL A 306 17.89 27.71 -54.70
CA VAL A 306 17.36 27.73 -53.33
C VAL A 306 17.94 26.59 -52.48
N ALA A 307 18.07 25.39 -53.05
CA ALA A 307 18.69 24.25 -52.37
C ALA A 307 20.18 24.52 -52.07
N ALA A 308 20.90 25.11 -53.02
CA ALA A 308 22.30 25.52 -52.82
C ALA A 308 22.45 26.56 -51.70
N LEU A 309 21.57 27.58 -51.68
CA LEU A 309 21.55 28.59 -50.61
C LEU A 309 21.25 27.96 -49.24
N TYR A 310 20.27 27.05 -49.17
CA TYR A 310 19.89 26.38 -47.93
C TYR A 310 21.02 25.52 -47.36
N GLN A 311 21.74 24.76 -48.19
CA GLN A 311 22.91 24.00 -47.76
C GLN A 311 23.99 24.90 -47.14
N GLN A 312 24.24 26.08 -47.71
CA GLN A 312 25.23 27.02 -47.17
C GLN A 312 24.77 27.70 -45.87
N LEU A 313 23.47 27.94 -45.70
CA LEU A 313 22.91 28.46 -44.45
C LEU A 313 23.04 27.43 -43.30
N GLN A 314 22.86 26.13 -43.59
CA GLN A 314 23.06 25.09 -42.56
C GLN A 314 24.49 25.01 -42.04
N LEU A 315 25.48 25.32 -42.88
CA LEU A 315 26.90 25.27 -42.52
C LEU A 315 27.36 26.52 -41.74
N THR A 316 26.55 27.57 -41.66
CA THR A 316 26.91 28.84 -41.01
C THR A 316 25.93 29.18 -39.87
N PRO A 317 26.26 28.81 -38.61
CA PRO A 317 25.40 29.08 -37.47
C PRO A 317 25.14 30.58 -37.28
N GLY A 318 23.86 30.96 -37.20
CA GLY A 318 23.44 32.34 -36.92
C GLY A 318 23.22 33.23 -38.15
N ALA A 319 23.49 32.72 -39.36
CA ALA A 319 23.05 33.36 -40.61
C ALA A 319 21.62 32.93 -40.94
N ALA A 320 20.77 33.88 -41.36
CA ALA A 320 19.39 33.63 -41.75
C ALA A 320 19.06 34.41 -43.03
N ALA A 321 18.25 33.79 -43.90
CA ALA A 321 17.61 34.50 -44.99
C ALA A 321 16.28 35.06 -44.51
N SER A 322 16.10 36.39 -44.58
CA SER A 322 14.87 37.05 -44.13
C SER A 322 13.83 37.16 -45.25
N THR A 323 14.25 37.21 -46.50
CA THR A 323 13.37 37.22 -47.66
C THR A 323 13.90 36.29 -48.75
N LEU A 324 12.99 35.64 -49.46
CA LEU A 324 13.29 34.79 -50.61
C LEU A 324 12.26 35.09 -51.69
N SER A 325 12.68 35.63 -52.82
CA SER A 325 11.80 35.91 -53.96
C SER A 325 12.48 35.49 -55.25
N TRP A 326 11.78 34.67 -56.03
CA TRP A 326 12.19 34.35 -57.40
C TRP A 326 11.63 35.40 -58.34
N ARG A 327 12.48 36.02 -59.14
CA ARG A 327 12.08 37.04 -60.11
C ARG A 327 11.87 36.43 -61.49
N ALA A 328 11.00 37.06 -62.28
CA ALA A 328 10.67 36.64 -63.64
C ALA A 328 11.86 36.68 -64.62
N ASP A 329 12.99 37.26 -64.19
CA ASP A 329 14.26 37.33 -64.93
C ASP A 329 15.19 36.12 -64.66
N GLY A 330 14.70 35.09 -63.95
CA GLY A 330 15.45 33.87 -63.65
C GLY A 330 16.43 34.03 -62.48
N THR A 331 16.31 35.09 -61.68
CA THR A 331 17.20 35.33 -60.54
C THR A 331 16.53 35.09 -59.19
N LEU A 332 17.28 34.48 -58.27
CA LEU A 332 16.89 34.38 -56.87
C LEU A 332 17.35 35.64 -56.15
N ALA A 333 16.41 36.41 -55.61
CA ALA A 333 16.71 37.54 -54.75
C ALA A 333 16.42 37.18 -53.30
N THR A 334 17.41 37.36 -52.45
CA THR A 334 17.32 37.05 -51.02
C THR A 334 18.03 38.10 -50.19
N SER A 335 17.51 38.40 -49.01
CA SER A 335 18.21 39.24 -48.04
C SER A 335 18.79 38.33 -46.95
N LEU A 336 20.12 38.36 -46.79
CA LEU A 336 20.85 37.54 -45.83
C LEU A 336 21.26 38.42 -44.65
N ALA A 337 21.00 37.94 -43.43
CA ALA A 337 21.42 38.60 -42.19
C ALA A 337 22.31 37.66 -41.37
N ALA A 338 23.48 38.14 -40.95
CA ALA A 338 24.40 37.39 -40.10
C ALA A 338 24.93 38.26 -38.94
N PRO A 339 25.47 37.65 -37.88
CA PRO A 339 26.00 38.39 -36.73
C PRO A 339 27.28 39.17 -37.08
N ARG A 340 28.08 38.68 -38.03
CA ARG A 340 29.32 39.29 -38.50
C ARG A 340 29.38 39.35 -40.02
N ALA A 341 30.07 40.34 -40.57
CA ALA A 341 30.19 40.52 -42.03
C ALA A 341 31.04 39.40 -42.67
N GLU A 342 31.98 38.82 -41.91
CA GLU A 342 32.81 37.70 -42.34
C GLU A 342 31.99 36.45 -42.63
N ASP A 343 30.91 36.22 -41.88
CA ASP A 343 30.03 35.06 -42.06
C ASP A 343 29.20 35.18 -43.35
N LEU A 344 28.75 36.39 -43.69
CA LEU A 344 28.11 36.67 -44.99
C LEU A 344 29.07 36.43 -46.15
N ASN A 345 30.31 36.92 -46.04
CA ASN A 345 31.30 36.75 -47.10
C ASN A 345 31.64 35.27 -47.34
N ARG A 346 31.68 34.43 -46.31
CA ARG A 346 31.87 32.98 -46.48
C ARG A 346 30.75 32.34 -47.30
N ILE A 347 29.49 32.71 -47.03
CA ILE A 347 28.33 32.19 -47.77
C ILE A 347 28.40 32.64 -49.23
N LEU A 348 28.74 33.91 -49.49
CA LEU A 348 28.86 34.45 -50.85
C LEU A 348 29.97 33.76 -51.65
N ILE A 349 31.14 33.55 -51.03
CA ILE A 349 32.27 32.84 -51.65
C ILE A 349 31.92 31.38 -51.94
N ALA A 350 31.23 30.70 -51.02
CA ALA A 350 30.80 29.32 -51.23
C ALA A 350 29.79 29.19 -52.38
N LEU A 351 28.85 30.13 -52.49
CA LEU A 351 27.90 30.18 -53.61
C LEU A 351 28.60 30.49 -54.96
N GLN A 352 29.60 31.37 -54.96
CA GLN A 352 30.42 31.61 -56.16
C GLN A 352 31.26 30.38 -56.54
N GLY A 353 31.83 29.68 -55.55
CA GLY A 353 32.57 28.43 -55.74
C GLY A 353 31.71 27.29 -56.30
N ALA A 354 30.41 27.30 -56.02
CA ALA A 354 29.42 26.39 -56.59
C ALA A 354 28.98 26.77 -58.02
N GLY A 355 29.57 27.81 -58.63
CA GLY A 355 29.31 28.21 -60.01
C GLY A 355 28.19 29.24 -60.19
N TYR A 356 27.63 29.79 -59.11
CA TYR A 356 26.59 30.82 -59.20
C TYR A 356 27.19 32.22 -59.35
N LYS A 357 26.60 33.05 -60.21
CA LYS A 357 26.94 34.47 -60.26
C LYS A 357 26.16 35.21 -59.18
N VAL A 358 26.90 35.67 -58.17
CA VAL A 358 26.33 36.34 -56.99
C VAL A 358 26.67 37.81 -57.02
N THR A 359 25.66 38.67 -56.96
CA THR A 359 25.82 40.11 -56.72
C THR A 359 25.25 40.43 -55.35
N ALA A 360 26.04 41.06 -54.48
CA ALA A 360 25.62 41.41 -53.13
C ALA A 360 25.82 42.90 -52.89
N VAL A 361 24.80 43.57 -52.36
CA VAL A 361 24.88 44.97 -51.90
C VAL A 361 24.85 44.95 -50.37
N PRO A 362 25.99 45.24 -49.69
CA PRO A 362 26.03 45.24 -48.24
C PRO A 362 25.25 46.43 -47.67
N ARG A 363 24.51 46.19 -46.59
CA ARG A 363 23.79 47.20 -45.81
C ARG A 363 23.86 46.87 -44.32
N GLN A 364 23.76 47.88 -43.46
CA GLN A 364 23.58 47.62 -42.02
C GLN A 364 22.09 47.54 -41.70
N GLY A 365 21.71 46.50 -40.96
CA GLY A 365 20.36 46.34 -40.46
C GLY A 365 20.06 47.29 -39.28
N PRO A 366 18.79 47.58 -38.97
CA PRO A 366 18.39 48.44 -37.84
C PRO A 366 18.93 47.95 -36.49
N ASP A 367 19.14 46.64 -36.36
CA ASP A 367 19.58 45.95 -35.14
C ASP A 367 21.11 45.82 -35.02
N GLY A 368 21.88 46.56 -35.85
CA GLY A 368 23.35 46.52 -35.87
C GLY A 368 23.97 45.26 -36.50
N ARG A 369 23.15 44.34 -37.02
CA ARG A 369 23.60 43.14 -37.74
C ARG A 369 24.03 43.45 -39.18
N ALA A 370 24.98 42.70 -39.69
CA ALA A 370 25.38 42.77 -41.09
C ALA A 370 24.28 42.14 -41.95
N VAL A 371 23.76 42.89 -42.92
CA VAL A 371 22.74 42.45 -43.86
C VAL A 371 23.27 42.63 -45.29
N ALA A 372 22.97 41.70 -46.19
CA ALA A 372 23.31 41.85 -47.60
C ALA A 372 22.08 41.48 -48.44
N ASP A 373 21.71 42.38 -49.36
CA ASP A 373 20.74 42.06 -50.39
C ASP A 373 21.48 41.37 -51.54
N VAL A 374 21.16 40.09 -51.75
CA VAL A 374 21.89 39.18 -52.63
C VAL A 374 21.00 38.76 -53.78
N THR A 375 21.51 38.91 -55.00
CA THR A 375 20.92 38.30 -56.19
C THR A 375 21.83 37.19 -56.69
N VAL A 376 21.26 36.00 -56.80
CA VAL A 376 21.94 34.79 -57.25
C VAL A 376 21.36 34.40 -58.60
N ARG A 377 22.22 34.26 -59.60
CA ARG A 377 21.88 33.76 -60.93
C ARG A 377 22.67 32.49 -61.21
N SER A 378 22.04 31.51 -61.86
CA SER A 378 22.74 30.36 -62.44
C SER A 378 23.82 30.85 -63.41
N GLY A 379 25.05 30.37 -63.24
CA GLY A 379 26.10 30.54 -64.24
C GLY A 379 25.73 29.78 -65.53
N PRO A 380 26.24 30.21 -66.71
CA PRO A 380 26.09 29.44 -67.94
C PRO A 380 26.74 28.05 -67.84
#